data_AF-A0A1V3WIM2-F1
#
_entry.id   AF-A0A1V3WIM2-F1
#
_cell.length_a   1.000
_cell.length_b   1.000
_cell.length_c   1.000
_cell.angle_alpha   90.00
_cell.angle_beta   90.00
_cell.angle_gamma   90.00
#
_symmetry.space_group_name_H-M   'P 1'
#
loop_
_entity.id
_entity.type
_entity.pdbx_description
1 polymer ?
#
loop_
_entity_poly.entity_id
_entity_poly.type
_entity_poly.pdbx_seq_one_letter_code
_entity_poly.pdbx_strand_id
1 'polypeptide(L)'
;MAAETMNPDWPLPLFDLARIASDRGDVERGLTLLRRAGAEPDYPLVELLEMYRAEPRRDVGRNDLCWCGSGRKYKKCHLGREQLPLDDRARWLYAKAIQHALVSGWNDLLIEVADERSRHAGDDPDALNTALGDPLVIDAVLFEGGAFEEFLEIRGSLLPDDERLLAQQWLSVPRSVFEVERVQRGYSVTVRDLRTGDTHQVREHAAGRQLKTGQLVCARALPAGDTMRFFGGVEPVALHERDRLINLLDTEPDAVTLVAYLSLRFAPAAVRVAAPPDSAPE
;
A
#
# COMPACT_ATOMS: atom_id res chain seq x y z
N MET A 1 -24.84 -7.78 -12.66
CA MET A 1 -25.09 -7.41 -14.07
C MET A 1 -26.42 -6.67 -14.31
N ALA A 2 -27.18 -6.27 -13.29
CA ALA A 2 -28.48 -5.59 -13.48
C ALA A 2 -28.45 -4.05 -13.31
N ALA A 3 -27.29 -3.45 -13.02
CA ALA A 3 -27.17 -2.00 -12.82
C ALA A 3 -27.00 -1.22 -14.14
N GLU A 4 -26.55 -1.87 -15.23
CA GLU A 4 -26.36 -1.22 -16.55
C GLU A 4 -27.69 -0.85 -17.24
N THR A 5 -28.84 -1.30 -16.73
CA THR A 5 -30.16 -1.06 -17.33
C THR A 5 -30.88 0.18 -16.80
N MET A 6 -30.36 0.88 -15.79
CA MET A 6 -30.93 2.13 -15.28
C MET A 6 -30.02 3.29 -15.69
N ASN A 7 -30.52 4.15 -16.59
CA ASN A 7 -29.86 5.32 -17.18
C ASN A 7 -28.31 5.21 -17.31
N PRO A 8 -27.79 4.78 -18.48
CA PRO A 8 -26.39 4.41 -18.65
C PRO A 8 -25.39 5.56 -18.43
N ASP A 9 -25.86 6.80 -18.33
CA ASP A 9 -25.06 8.02 -18.22
C ASP A 9 -25.16 8.69 -16.84
N TRP A 10 -25.70 7.99 -15.83
CA TRP A 10 -25.68 8.50 -14.45
C TRP A 10 -24.25 8.50 -13.87
N PRO A 11 -23.70 9.66 -13.44
CA PRO A 11 -22.29 9.77 -13.07
C PRO A 11 -21.85 8.88 -11.89
N LEU A 12 -22.66 8.81 -10.82
CA LEU A 12 -22.28 8.06 -9.60
C LEU A 12 -22.07 6.55 -9.86
N PRO A 13 -23.01 5.83 -10.52
CA PRO A 13 -22.77 4.46 -10.98
C PRO A 13 -21.53 4.31 -11.89
N LEU A 14 -21.21 5.30 -12.71
CA LEU A 14 -20.04 5.24 -13.60
C LEU A 14 -18.72 5.30 -12.82
N PHE A 15 -18.64 6.11 -11.76
CA PHE A 15 -17.47 6.10 -10.85
C PHE A 15 -17.32 4.76 -10.13
N ASP A 16 -18.41 4.16 -9.65
CA ASP A 16 -18.37 2.83 -9.02
C ASP A 16 -17.92 1.74 -10.00
N LEU A 17 -18.47 1.77 -11.23
CA LEU A 17 -18.06 0.86 -12.30
C LEU A 17 -16.59 1.06 -12.70
N ALA A 18 -16.09 2.30 -12.67
CA ALA A 18 -14.69 2.59 -12.94
C ALA A 18 -13.78 2.00 -11.85
N ARG A 19 -14.17 2.09 -10.57
CA ARG A 19 -13.47 1.42 -9.46
C ARG A 19 -13.47 -0.11 -9.63
N ILE A 20 -14.60 -0.70 -10.02
CA ILE A 20 -14.67 -2.14 -10.35
C ILE A 20 -13.76 -2.51 -11.54
N ALA A 21 -13.68 -1.66 -12.57
CA ALA A 21 -12.76 -1.89 -13.69
C ALA A 21 -11.30 -1.80 -13.24
N SER A 22 -10.96 -0.83 -12.38
CA SER A 22 -9.65 -0.72 -11.74
C SER A 22 -9.29 -2.01 -10.99
N ASP A 23 -10.20 -2.53 -10.15
CA ASP A 23 -9.95 -3.78 -9.41
C ASP A 23 -9.63 -4.95 -10.33
N ARG A 24 -10.33 -5.04 -11.47
CA ARG A 24 -10.11 -6.07 -12.51
C ARG A 24 -8.82 -5.91 -13.32
N GLY A 25 -8.05 -4.86 -13.08
CA GLY A 25 -6.87 -4.56 -13.91
C GLY A 25 -7.22 -3.98 -15.28
N ASP A 26 -8.47 -3.54 -15.50
CA ASP A 26 -8.97 -3.04 -16.79
C ASP A 26 -8.88 -1.51 -16.86
N VAL A 27 -7.66 -1.04 -17.13
CA VAL A 27 -7.33 0.40 -17.24
C VAL A 27 -8.20 1.11 -18.27
N GLU A 28 -8.29 0.57 -19.49
CA GLU A 28 -9.00 1.22 -20.60
C GLU A 28 -10.50 1.34 -20.32
N ARG A 29 -11.12 0.30 -19.74
CA ARG A 29 -12.53 0.38 -19.33
C ARG A 29 -12.72 1.40 -18.22
N GLY A 30 -11.83 1.43 -17.23
CA GLY A 30 -11.87 2.40 -16.13
C GLY A 30 -11.81 3.84 -16.64
N LEU A 31 -10.83 4.16 -17.48
CA LEU A 31 -10.67 5.49 -18.09
C LEU A 31 -11.88 5.86 -18.98
N THR A 32 -12.42 4.91 -19.72
CA THR A 32 -13.62 5.14 -20.55
C THR A 32 -14.84 5.49 -19.68
N LEU A 33 -15.04 4.78 -18.57
CA LEU A 33 -16.13 5.05 -17.63
C LEU A 33 -15.97 6.40 -16.94
N LEU A 34 -14.76 6.75 -16.51
CA LEU A 34 -14.45 8.05 -15.90
C LEU A 34 -14.70 9.21 -16.86
N ARG A 35 -14.28 9.07 -18.12
CA ARG A 35 -14.55 10.08 -19.16
C ARG A 35 -16.05 10.26 -19.38
N ARG A 36 -16.83 9.18 -19.40
CA ARG A 36 -18.30 9.25 -19.53
C ARG A 36 -18.97 9.85 -18.29
N ALA A 37 -18.38 9.65 -17.11
CA ALA A 37 -18.83 10.26 -15.87
C ALA A 37 -18.53 11.76 -15.78
N GLY A 38 -17.72 12.31 -16.70
CA GLY A 38 -17.25 13.69 -16.66
C GLY A 38 -16.16 13.92 -15.61
N ALA A 39 -15.36 12.90 -15.28
CA ALA A 39 -14.23 13.05 -14.38
C ALA A 39 -13.18 14.00 -14.97
N GLU A 40 -12.70 14.93 -14.14
CA GLU A 40 -11.60 15.82 -14.50
C GLU A 40 -10.28 15.05 -14.65
N PRO A 41 -9.32 15.55 -15.45
CA PRO A 41 -8.03 14.87 -15.64
C PRO A 41 -7.21 14.67 -14.37
N ASP A 42 -7.38 15.53 -13.37
CA ASP A 42 -6.73 15.48 -12.05
C ASP A 42 -7.52 14.66 -11.02
N TYR A 43 -8.63 14.02 -11.43
CA TYR A 43 -9.35 13.12 -10.55
C TYR A 43 -8.42 11.95 -10.15
N PRO A 44 -8.28 11.60 -8.85
CA PRO A 44 -7.25 10.66 -8.40
C PRO A 44 -7.26 9.29 -9.09
N LEU A 45 -8.45 8.76 -9.44
CA LEU A 45 -8.54 7.49 -10.16
C LEU A 45 -8.13 7.63 -11.64
N VAL A 46 -8.32 8.79 -12.26
CA VAL A 46 -7.83 9.05 -13.64
C VAL A 46 -6.31 9.04 -13.64
N GLU A 47 -5.67 9.80 -12.76
CA GLU A 47 -4.20 9.86 -12.65
C GLU A 47 -3.60 8.48 -12.37
N LEU A 48 -4.22 7.74 -11.43
CA LEU A 48 -3.80 6.38 -11.10
C LEU A 48 -3.87 5.47 -12.33
N LEU A 49 -5.00 5.44 -13.04
CA LEU A 49 -5.17 4.55 -14.18
C LEU A 49 -4.26 4.91 -15.36
N GLU A 50 -4.03 6.19 -15.63
CA GLU A 50 -3.06 6.61 -16.66
C GLU A 50 -1.63 6.18 -16.30
N MET A 51 -1.24 6.20 -15.02
CA MET A 51 0.07 5.71 -14.58
C MET A 51 0.29 4.22 -14.86
N TYR A 52 -0.76 3.40 -14.78
CA TYR A 52 -0.69 1.95 -15.02
C TYR A 52 -1.10 1.53 -16.43
N ARG A 53 -1.30 2.49 -17.33
CA ARG A 53 -1.63 2.22 -18.72
C ARG A 53 -0.44 1.65 -19.48
N ALA A 54 -0.53 0.37 -19.83
CA ALA A 54 0.53 -0.29 -20.58
C ALA A 54 0.57 0.17 -22.05
N GLU A 55 1.77 0.46 -22.55
CA GLU A 55 1.97 0.70 -23.98
C GLU A 55 2.01 -0.63 -24.76
N PRO A 56 1.43 -0.66 -25.98
CA PRO A 56 1.65 -1.76 -26.90
C PRO A 56 3.13 -2.00 -27.18
N ARG A 57 3.50 -3.27 -27.25
CA ARG A 57 4.83 -3.69 -27.66
C ARG A 57 5.11 -3.26 -29.10
N ARG A 58 6.24 -2.59 -29.30
CA ARG A 58 6.70 -2.11 -30.61
C ARG A 58 7.54 -3.16 -31.34
N ASP A 59 8.05 -4.15 -30.61
CA ASP A 59 8.89 -5.25 -31.10
C ASP A 59 8.08 -6.42 -31.70
N VAL A 60 6.75 -6.43 -31.54
CA VAL A 60 5.86 -7.48 -32.08
C VAL A 60 4.92 -6.88 -33.11
N GLY A 61 4.98 -7.35 -34.36
CA GLY A 61 4.08 -6.91 -35.40
C GLY A 61 2.63 -7.30 -35.11
N ARG A 62 1.68 -6.43 -35.45
CA ARG A 62 0.23 -6.62 -35.19
C ARG A 62 -0.32 -8.00 -35.64
N ASN A 63 0.22 -8.56 -36.71
CA ASN A 63 -0.21 -9.85 -37.27
C ASN A 63 0.68 -11.04 -36.88
N ASP A 64 1.77 -10.81 -36.16
CA ASP A 64 2.74 -11.83 -35.74
C ASP A 64 2.16 -12.69 -34.62
N LEU A 65 2.79 -13.83 -34.36
CA LEU A 65 2.43 -14.66 -33.20
C LEU A 65 2.68 -13.88 -31.91
N CYS A 66 1.74 -13.97 -30.98
CA CYS A 66 1.82 -13.26 -29.71
C CYS A 66 2.95 -13.85 -28.84
N TRP A 67 3.69 -12.96 -28.17
CA TRP A 67 4.81 -13.30 -27.27
C TRP A 67 4.43 -14.21 -26.10
N CYS A 68 3.15 -14.29 -25.73
CA CYS A 68 2.67 -15.12 -24.62
C CYS A 68 2.64 -16.64 -24.93
N GLY A 69 3.03 -17.06 -26.14
CA GLY A 69 3.03 -18.48 -26.51
C GLY A 69 1.66 -19.08 -26.82
N SER A 70 0.58 -18.28 -26.85
CA SER A 70 -0.79 -18.77 -27.12
C SER A 70 -1.04 -19.29 -28.54
N GLY A 71 -0.10 -19.09 -29.47
CA GLY A 71 -0.28 -19.38 -30.90
C GLY A 71 -1.24 -18.43 -31.64
N ARG A 72 -1.83 -17.44 -30.96
CA ARG A 72 -2.72 -16.44 -31.57
C ARG A 72 -1.92 -15.27 -32.13
N LYS A 73 -2.48 -14.59 -33.15
CA LYS A 73 -1.93 -13.31 -33.63
C LYS A 73 -1.97 -12.26 -32.52
N TYR A 74 -0.95 -11.41 -32.41
CA TYR A 74 -0.83 -10.39 -31.37
C TYR A 74 -2.09 -9.51 -31.26
N LYS A 75 -2.63 -9.02 -32.40
CA LYS A 75 -3.89 -8.25 -32.44
C LYS A 75 -5.14 -8.95 -31.87
N LYS A 76 -5.13 -10.28 -31.82
CA LYS A 76 -6.23 -11.10 -31.31
C LYS A 76 -5.95 -11.63 -29.90
N CYS A 77 -4.81 -11.27 -29.33
CA CYS A 77 -4.35 -11.78 -28.05
C CYS A 77 -4.11 -10.62 -27.08
N HIS A 78 -2.91 -10.04 -27.08
CA HIS A 78 -2.50 -9.03 -26.09
C HIS A 78 -2.51 -7.60 -26.60
N LEU A 79 -2.65 -7.33 -27.91
CA LEU A 79 -2.64 -5.94 -28.40
C LEU A 79 -3.82 -5.15 -27.83
N GLY A 80 -3.53 -4.11 -27.04
CA GLY A 80 -4.52 -3.32 -26.30
C GLY A 80 -5.02 -4.01 -25.03
N ARG A 81 -4.34 -5.05 -24.56
CA ARG A 81 -4.62 -5.80 -23.33
C ARG A 81 -3.33 -6.13 -22.57
N GLU A 82 -2.26 -5.40 -22.86
CA GLU A 82 -1.01 -5.47 -22.15
C GLU A 82 -1.22 -5.08 -20.70
N GLN A 83 -0.49 -5.74 -19.81
CA GLN A 83 -0.44 -5.37 -18.41
C GLN A 83 1.01 -5.10 -18.07
N LEU A 84 1.21 -4.18 -17.12
CA LEU A 84 2.51 -3.99 -16.52
C LEU A 84 2.90 -5.23 -15.70
N PRO A 85 4.21 -5.49 -15.53
CA PRO A 85 4.68 -6.57 -14.67
C PRO A 85 4.09 -6.46 -13.25
N LEU A 86 4.00 -7.59 -12.55
CA LEU A 86 3.38 -7.63 -11.22
C LEU A 86 4.12 -6.75 -10.20
N ASP A 87 5.44 -6.57 -10.35
CA ASP A 87 6.21 -5.70 -9.46
C ASP A 87 5.79 -4.22 -9.55
N ASP A 88 5.43 -3.78 -10.75
CA ASP A 88 4.89 -2.45 -11.01
C ASP A 88 3.44 -2.36 -10.52
N ARG A 89 2.60 -3.36 -10.84
CA ARG A 89 1.19 -3.39 -10.40
C ARG A 89 1.00 -3.57 -8.90
N ALA A 90 1.98 -4.04 -8.15
CA ALA A 90 1.86 -4.18 -6.69
C ALA A 90 1.46 -2.86 -6.00
N ARG A 91 2.00 -1.72 -6.43
CA ARG A 91 1.56 -0.41 -5.88
C ARG A 91 0.12 -0.06 -6.25
N TRP A 92 -0.34 -0.50 -7.42
CA TRP A 92 -1.74 -0.36 -7.79
C TRP A 92 -2.65 -1.26 -6.95
N LEU A 93 -2.26 -2.51 -6.69
CA LEU A 93 -2.97 -3.41 -5.80
C LEU A 93 -3.15 -2.80 -4.40
N TYR A 94 -2.08 -2.23 -3.84
CA TYR A 94 -2.14 -1.51 -2.58
C TYR A 94 -3.09 -0.29 -2.65
N ALA A 95 -3.06 0.48 -3.74
CA ALA A 95 -3.97 1.60 -3.95
C ALA A 95 -5.45 1.18 -4.07
N LYS A 96 -5.76 0.00 -4.65
CA LYS A 96 -7.12 -0.56 -4.68
C LYS A 96 -7.65 -0.82 -3.28
N ALA A 97 -6.81 -1.39 -2.41
CA ALA A 97 -7.17 -1.64 -1.01
C ALA A 97 -7.42 -0.32 -0.25
N ILE A 98 -6.56 0.70 -0.44
CA ILE A 98 -6.78 2.04 0.13
C ILE A 98 -8.13 2.62 -0.35
N GLN A 99 -8.37 2.59 -1.66
CA GLN A 99 -9.61 3.12 -2.23
C GLN A 99 -10.85 2.42 -1.66
N HIS A 100 -10.77 1.10 -1.44
CA HIS A 100 -11.84 0.35 -0.81
C HIS A 100 -12.06 0.80 0.64
N ALA A 101 -11.01 0.86 1.46
CA ALA A 101 -11.11 1.27 2.85
C ALA A 101 -11.78 2.65 3.00
N LEU A 102 -11.39 3.62 2.15
CA LEU A 102 -11.93 4.99 2.16
C LEU A 102 -13.42 5.09 1.80
N VAL A 103 -14.01 4.07 1.16
CA VAL A 103 -15.43 4.08 0.74
C VAL A 103 -16.29 3.04 1.47
N SER A 104 -15.70 2.15 2.27
CA SER A 104 -16.38 0.99 2.88
C SER A 104 -16.61 1.09 4.40
N GLY A 105 -16.48 2.27 4.98
CA GLY A 105 -16.86 2.50 6.39
C GLY A 105 -15.70 2.46 7.39
N TRP A 106 -14.45 2.38 6.92
CA TRP A 106 -13.26 2.42 7.78
C TRP A 106 -12.86 3.84 8.22
N ASN A 107 -13.67 4.84 7.89
CA ASN A 107 -13.36 6.25 8.15
C ASN A 107 -13.26 6.58 9.64
N ASP A 108 -14.08 5.95 10.49
CA ASP A 108 -14.03 6.20 11.93
C ASP A 108 -12.68 5.73 12.52
N LEU A 109 -12.26 4.51 12.20
CA LEU A 109 -10.96 4.00 12.60
C LEU A 109 -9.82 4.82 11.98
N LEU A 110 -9.95 5.22 10.71
CA LEU A 110 -8.95 6.06 10.05
C LEU A 110 -8.76 7.39 10.79
N ILE A 111 -9.85 8.03 11.22
CA ILE A 111 -9.81 9.28 11.98
C ILE A 111 -9.20 9.04 13.36
N GLU A 112 -9.56 7.95 14.05
CA GLU A 112 -8.99 7.61 15.36
C GLU A 112 -7.48 7.38 15.30
N VAL A 113 -7.01 6.62 14.31
CA VAL A 113 -5.58 6.37 14.08
C VAL A 113 -4.86 7.67 13.66
N ALA A 114 -5.49 8.55 12.88
CA ALA A 114 -4.94 9.84 12.53
C ALA A 114 -4.85 10.81 13.73
N ASP A 115 -5.81 10.75 14.65
CA ASP A 115 -5.77 11.50 15.92
C ASP A 115 -4.54 11.09 16.74
N GLU A 116 -4.31 9.79 16.90
CA GLU A 116 -3.09 9.26 17.54
C GLU A 116 -1.81 9.75 16.87
N ARG A 117 -1.80 9.75 15.53
CA ARG A 117 -0.64 10.22 14.76
C ARG A 117 -0.36 11.71 14.95
N SER A 118 -1.40 12.51 15.13
CA SER A 118 -1.32 13.97 15.28
C SER A 118 -1.25 14.46 16.73
N ARG A 119 -1.44 13.57 17.72
CA ARG A 119 -1.54 13.88 19.17
C ARG A 119 -0.44 14.80 19.73
N HIS A 120 0.75 14.78 19.14
CA HIS A 120 1.90 15.56 19.61
C HIS A 120 2.23 16.78 18.73
N ALA A 121 1.34 17.16 17.80
CA ALA A 121 1.54 18.31 16.90
C ALA A 121 1.31 19.68 17.57
N GLY A 122 0.81 19.72 18.80
CA GLY A 122 0.48 20.97 19.49
C GLY A 122 -0.80 21.61 18.94
N ASP A 123 -0.81 22.93 18.81
CA ASP A 123 -1.98 23.71 18.37
C ASP A 123 -2.05 23.87 16.83
N ASP A 124 -1.40 22.99 16.06
CA ASP A 124 -1.42 23.04 14.60
C ASP A 124 -2.82 22.64 14.06
N PRO A 125 -3.58 23.58 13.44
CA PRO A 125 -4.92 23.29 12.95
C PRO A 125 -4.94 22.28 11.78
N ASP A 126 -3.82 22.09 11.08
CA ASP A 126 -3.71 21.18 9.94
C ASP A 126 -3.14 19.80 10.33
N ALA A 127 -2.86 19.57 11.62
CA ALA A 127 -2.21 18.35 12.10
C ALA A 127 -2.98 17.08 11.77
N LEU A 128 -4.29 17.06 12.00
CA LEU A 128 -5.14 15.90 11.70
C LEU A 128 -5.21 15.63 10.19
N ASN A 129 -5.35 16.68 9.37
CA ASN A 129 -5.38 16.55 7.91
C ASN A 129 -4.04 16.03 7.37
N THR A 130 -2.93 16.49 7.94
CA THR A 130 -1.59 15.99 7.62
C THR A 130 -1.44 14.51 8.03
N ALA A 131 -1.94 14.13 9.20
CA ALA A 131 -1.93 12.75 9.67
C ALA A 131 -2.77 11.80 8.80
N LEU A 132 -3.92 12.25 8.31
CA LEU A 132 -4.74 11.47 7.36
C LEU A 132 -3.99 11.15 6.06
N GLY A 133 -3.05 12.01 5.65
CA GLY A 133 -2.16 11.78 4.51
C GLY A 133 -0.90 10.97 4.83
N ASP A 134 -0.65 10.60 6.10
CA ASP A 134 0.54 9.85 6.49
C ASP A 134 0.41 8.37 6.07
N PRO A 135 1.37 7.82 5.29
CA PRO A 135 1.31 6.43 4.85
C PRO A 135 1.19 5.40 5.97
N LEU A 136 1.70 5.70 7.17
CA LEU A 136 1.58 4.81 8.34
C LEU A 136 0.12 4.63 8.76
N VAL A 137 -0.66 5.70 8.73
CA VAL A 137 -2.03 5.73 9.24
C VAL A 137 -2.92 4.79 8.41
N ILE A 138 -2.93 4.96 7.09
CA ILE A 138 -3.74 4.09 6.23
C ILE A 138 -3.23 2.65 6.21
N ASP A 139 -1.92 2.41 6.30
CA ASP A 139 -1.38 1.04 6.36
C ASP A 139 -1.76 0.32 7.66
N ALA A 140 -1.78 1.05 8.78
CA ALA A 140 -2.24 0.53 10.06
C ALA A 140 -3.72 0.13 9.99
N VAL A 141 -4.57 0.98 9.40
CA VAL A 141 -5.98 0.64 9.17
C VAL A 141 -6.14 -0.59 8.26
N LEU A 142 -5.33 -0.68 7.20
CA LEU A 142 -5.37 -1.81 6.27
C LEU A 142 -5.01 -3.14 6.95
N PHE A 143 -3.91 -3.20 7.69
CA PHE A 143 -3.38 -4.48 8.15
C PHE A 143 -3.63 -4.75 9.64
N GLU A 144 -3.35 -3.78 10.51
CA GLU A 144 -3.64 -3.91 11.94
C GLU A 144 -5.13 -3.68 12.27
N GLY A 145 -5.86 -2.94 11.42
CA GLY A 145 -7.30 -2.71 11.55
C GLY A 145 -8.17 -3.74 10.83
N GLY A 146 -7.63 -4.50 9.87
CA GLY A 146 -8.36 -5.55 9.14
C GLY A 146 -9.01 -5.11 7.81
N ALA A 147 -8.87 -3.85 7.40
CA ALA A 147 -9.50 -3.36 6.17
C ALA A 147 -8.97 -4.03 4.89
N PHE A 148 -7.73 -4.52 4.91
CA PHE A 148 -7.14 -5.27 3.79
C PHE A 148 -7.74 -6.70 3.68
N GLU A 149 -8.06 -7.33 4.81
CA GLU A 149 -8.73 -8.63 4.82
C GLU A 149 -10.15 -8.50 4.25
N GLU A 150 -10.91 -7.50 4.70
CA GLU A 150 -12.24 -7.19 4.16
C GLU A 150 -12.17 -6.87 2.65
N PHE A 151 -11.19 -6.07 2.22
CA PHE A 151 -10.97 -5.80 0.80
C PHE A 151 -10.83 -7.09 0.00
N LEU A 152 -10.05 -8.05 0.48
CA LEU A 152 -9.84 -9.32 -0.21
C LEU A 152 -11.09 -10.20 -0.18
N GLU A 153 -11.86 -10.18 0.91
CA GLU A 153 -13.13 -10.90 1.02
C GLU A 153 -14.16 -10.37 0.00
N ILE A 154 -14.34 -9.04 -0.05
CA ILE A 154 -15.38 -8.39 -0.86
C ILE A 154 -14.94 -8.27 -2.33
N ARG A 155 -13.69 -7.90 -2.59
CA ARG A 155 -13.18 -7.53 -3.92
C ARG A 155 -12.24 -8.56 -4.53
N GLY A 156 -11.72 -9.51 -3.74
CA GLY A 156 -10.70 -10.44 -4.21
C GLY A 156 -11.09 -11.26 -5.44
N SER A 157 -12.37 -11.61 -5.60
CA SER A 157 -12.86 -12.31 -6.79
C SER A 157 -12.85 -11.49 -8.09
N LEU A 158 -12.67 -10.17 -7.99
CA LEU A 158 -12.56 -9.27 -9.13
C LEU A 158 -11.10 -9.09 -9.59
N LEU A 159 -10.13 -9.31 -8.70
CA LEU A 159 -8.72 -9.06 -8.99
C LEU A 159 -8.19 -10.05 -10.05
N PRO A 160 -7.19 -9.65 -10.86
CA PRO A 160 -6.35 -10.59 -11.60
C PRO A 160 -5.82 -11.70 -10.69
N ASP A 161 -5.74 -12.93 -11.20
CA ASP A 161 -5.36 -14.11 -10.39
C ASP A 161 -4.02 -13.94 -9.66
N ASP A 162 -3.05 -13.30 -10.32
CA ASP A 162 -1.72 -13.04 -9.76
C ASP A 162 -1.71 -11.96 -8.68
N GLU A 163 -2.49 -10.89 -8.84
CA GLU A 163 -2.74 -9.87 -7.81
C GLU A 163 -3.50 -10.46 -6.61
N ARG A 164 -4.49 -11.33 -6.85
CA ARG A 164 -5.23 -12.00 -5.79
C ARG A 164 -4.30 -12.89 -4.96
N LEU A 165 -3.46 -13.67 -5.61
CA LEU A 165 -2.47 -14.51 -4.93
C LEU A 165 -1.47 -13.64 -4.15
N LEU A 166 -1.01 -12.53 -4.73
CA LEU A 166 -0.10 -11.60 -4.06
C LEU A 166 -0.75 -10.97 -2.81
N ALA A 167 -2.01 -10.53 -2.91
CA ALA A 167 -2.77 -9.98 -1.78
C ALA A 167 -2.95 -11.01 -0.66
N GLN A 168 -3.22 -12.28 -1.00
CA GLN A 168 -3.31 -13.36 -0.01
C GLN A 168 -1.98 -13.56 0.73
N GLN A 169 -0.86 -13.47 0.03
CA GLN A 169 0.46 -13.55 0.67
C GLN A 169 0.68 -12.38 1.62
N TRP A 170 0.24 -11.16 1.27
CA TRP A 170 0.43 -9.98 2.13
C TRP A 170 -0.25 -10.10 3.49
N LEU A 171 -1.40 -10.78 3.58
CA LEU A 171 -2.08 -11.03 4.86
C LEU A 171 -1.24 -11.86 5.83
N SER A 172 -0.28 -12.65 5.33
CA SER A 172 0.62 -13.46 6.17
C SER A 172 1.94 -12.75 6.52
N VAL A 173 2.13 -11.50 6.08
CA VAL A 173 3.37 -10.75 6.31
C VAL A 173 3.13 -9.64 7.34
N PRO A 174 3.53 -9.84 8.61
CA PRO A 174 3.37 -8.82 9.63
C PRO A 174 4.33 -7.65 9.42
N ARG A 175 4.04 -6.53 10.08
CA ARG A 175 4.98 -5.43 10.26
C ARG A 175 6.15 -5.89 11.13
N SER A 176 7.34 -5.38 10.86
CA SER A 176 8.52 -5.73 11.66
C SER A 176 9.47 -4.54 11.87
N VAL A 177 10.45 -4.76 12.75
CA VAL A 177 11.59 -3.87 12.97
C VAL A 177 12.76 -4.41 12.17
N PHE A 178 13.32 -3.56 11.32
CA PHE A 178 14.42 -3.90 10.43
C PHE A 178 15.66 -3.08 10.77
N GLU A 179 16.82 -3.73 10.72
CA GLU A 179 18.11 -3.04 10.64
C GLU A 179 18.53 -2.90 9.18
N VAL A 180 18.93 -1.69 8.79
CA VAL A 180 19.49 -1.43 7.46
C VAL A 180 20.94 -1.86 7.42
N GLU A 181 21.23 -3.00 6.80
CA GLU A 181 22.60 -3.52 6.71
C GLU A 181 23.38 -2.84 5.57
N ARG A 182 22.75 -2.62 4.42
CA ARG A 182 23.43 -2.07 3.24
C ARG A 182 22.49 -1.23 2.38
N VAL A 183 22.99 -0.07 1.95
CA VAL A 183 22.28 0.81 1.02
C VAL A 183 22.99 0.82 -0.33
N GLN A 184 22.27 0.45 -1.40
CA GLN A 184 22.74 0.56 -2.78
C GLN A 184 22.03 1.75 -3.43
N ARG A 185 22.74 2.89 -3.53
CA ARG A 185 22.18 4.17 -4.00
C ARG A 185 21.38 3.99 -5.30
N GLY A 186 20.09 4.31 -5.24
CA GLY A 186 19.20 4.34 -6.40
C GLY A 186 18.64 2.99 -6.87
N TYR A 187 18.93 1.87 -6.17
CA TYR A 187 18.50 0.54 -6.61
C TYR A 187 17.80 -0.28 -5.52
N SER A 188 18.44 -0.46 -4.36
CA SER A 188 17.91 -1.34 -3.31
C SER A 188 18.54 -1.09 -1.95
N VAL A 189 17.86 -1.57 -0.91
CA VAL A 189 18.36 -1.61 0.46
C VAL A 189 18.27 -3.05 0.96
N THR A 190 19.36 -3.54 1.53
CA THR A 190 19.38 -4.81 2.27
C THR A 190 19.03 -4.52 3.71
N VAL A 191 17.99 -5.20 4.20
CA VAL A 191 17.51 -5.07 5.58
C VAL A 191 17.43 -6.43 6.25
N ARG A 192 17.72 -6.46 7.54
CA ARG A 192 17.56 -7.64 8.39
C ARG A 192 16.36 -7.44 9.30
N ASP A 193 15.39 -8.35 9.23
CA ASP A 193 14.28 -8.43 10.16
C ASP A 193 14.80 -8.84 11.54
N LEU A 194 14.56 -8.03 12.56
CA LEU A 194 15.06 -8.28 13.91
C LEU A 194 14.16 -9.20 14.73
N ARG A 195 12.94 -9.47 14.27
CA ARG A 195 12.01 -10.43 14.89
C ARG A 195 12.26 -11.84 14.36
N THR A 196 12.50 -11.99 13.06
CA THR A 196 12.71 -13.33 12.45
C THR A 196 14.18 -13.67 12.21
N GLY A 197 15.05 -12.67 12.07
CA GLY A 197 16.44 -12.83 11.67
C GLY A 197 16.65 -12.90 10.15
N ASP A 198 15.57 -12.87 9.35
CA ASP A 198 15.66 -12.97 7.89
C ASP A 198 16.24 -11.71 7.25
N THR A 199 16.95 -11.88 6.14
CA THR A 199 17.50 -10.77 5.35
C THR A 199 16.72 -10.61 4.05
N HIS A 200 16.27 -9.39 3.77
CA HIS A 200 15.53 -9.04 2.57
C HIS A 200 16.26 -8.00 1.74
N GLN A 201 16.21 -8.14 0.41
CA GLN A 201 16.59 -7.06 -0.51
C GLN A 201 15.34 -6.33 -0.96
N VAL A 202 15.17 -5.11 -0.47
CA VAL A 202 13.99 -4.28 -0.74
C VAL A 202 14.32 -3.26 -1.83
N ARG A 203 13.52 -3.22 -2.88
CA ARG A 203 13.62 -2.19 -3.93
C ARG A 203 13.04 -0.89 -3.39
N GLU A 204 13.91 0.10 -3.18
CA GLU A 204 13.51 1.43 -2.73
C GLU A 204 13.45 2.37 -3.94
N HIS A 205 12.28 2.96 -4.20
CA HIS A 205 12.16 4.04 -5.17
C HIS A 205 12.47 5.37 -4.48
N ALA A 206 13.35 6.17 -5.09
CA ALA A 206 14.13 7.26 -4.50
C ALA A 206 13.37 8.49 -3.95
N ALA A 207 12.06 8.43 -3.70
CA ALA A 207 11.25 9.63 -3.50
C ALA A 207 11.10 10.11 -2.04
N GLY A 208 11.39 9.31 -1.01
CA GLY A 208 10.91 9.63 0.36
C GLY A 208 11.97 9.84 1.44
N ARG A 209 12.97 8.96 1.56
CA ARG A 209 13.90 8.98 2.70
C ARG A 209 15.20 8.29 2.33
N GLN A 210 16.35 8.92 2.57
CA GLN A 210 17.63 8.23 2.45
C GLN A 210 17.86 7.39 3.70
N LEU A 211 17.59 6.09 3.61
CA LEU A 211 18.00 5.13 4.63
C LEU A 211 19.52 5.11 4.76
N LYS A 212 20.01 4.87 5.98
CA LYS A 212 21.44 4.77 6.28
C LYS A 212 21.76 3.40 6.87
N THR A 213 22.91 2.84 6.51
CA THR A 213 23.42 1.63 7.17
C THR A 213 23.48 1.82 8.68
N GLY A 214 23.04 0.81 9.43
CA GLY A 214 22.90 0.80 10.89
C GLY A 214 21.64 1.46 11.42
N GLN A 215 20.79 2.05 10.56
CA GLN A 215 19.51 2.62 10.97
C GLN A 215 18.51 1.50 11.29
N LEU A 216 17.73 1.69 12.36
CA LEU A 216 16.57 0.86 12.65
C LEU A 216 15.30 1.51 12.10
N VAL A 217 14.43 0.71 11.51
CA VAL A 217 13.15 1.16 10.97
C VAL A 217 12.03 0.17 11.27
N CYS A 218 10.83 0.67 11.53
CA CYS A 218 9.61 -0.11 11.60
C CYS A 218 8.86 0.06 10.27
N ALA A 219 8.59 -1.05 9.59
CA ALA A 219 8.01 -1.03 8.25
C ALA A 219 7.32 -2.35 7.93
N ARG A 220 6.64 -2.40 6.78
CA ARG A 220 6.10 -3.62 6.20
C ARG A 220 6.80 -3.90 4.87
N ALA A 221 7.64 -4.93 4.84
CA ALA A 221 8.32 -5.39 3.62
C ALA A 221 7.47 -6.46 2.93
N LEU A 222 6.76 -6.10 1.86
CA LEU A 222 5.86 -7.00 1.14
C LEU A 222 6.47 -7.46 -0.18
N PRO A 223 6.16 -8.68 -0.64
CA PRO A 223 6.48 -9.10 -2.00
C PRO A 223 5.73 -8.25 -3.04
N ALA A 224 6.38 -8.02 -4.18
CA ALA A 224 5.87 -7.30 -5.34
C ALA A 224 6.42 -8.02 -6.59
N GLY A 225 5.78 -9.14 -6.96
CA GLY A 225 6.33 -10.07 -7.94
C GLY A 225 7.65 -10.67 -7.45
N ASP A 226 8.71 -10.57 -8.26
CA ASP A 226 10.04 -11.12 -7.96
C ASP A 226 10.88 -10.22 -7.03
N THR A 227 10.28 -9.17 -6.45
CA THR A 227 10.98 -8.20 -5.59
C THR A 227 10.27 -8.00 -4.27
N MET A 228 10.98 -7.45 -3.27
CA MET A 228 10.38 -6.94 -2.03
C MET A 228 10.29 -5.41 -2.09
N ARG A 229 9.24 -4.82 -1.51
CA ARG A 229 9.05 -3.37 -1.41
C ARG A 229 8.51 -2.98 -0.04
N PHE A 230 8.87 -1.79 0.44
CA PHE A 230 8.21 -1.20 1.60
C PHE A 230 6.88 -0.57 1.20
N PHE A 231 5.84 -0.87 1.99
CA PHE A 231 4.51 -0.26 1.93
C PHE A 231 4.20 0.40 3.28
N GLY A 232 3.23 1.32 3.29
CA GLY A 232 2.79 1.98 4.52
C GLY A 232 3.78 2.90 5.19
N GLY A 233 4.79 3.37 4.46
CA GLY A 233 5.85 4.20 5.02
C GLY A 233 6.93 3.41 5.74
N VAL A 234 7.97 4.14 6.16
CA VAL A 234 9.14 3.59 6.86
C VAL A 234 9.42 4.48 8.05
N GLU A 235 9.14 3.97 9.24
CA GLU A 235 9.23 4.73 10.48
C GLU A 235 10.60 4.54 11.14
N PRO A 236 11.37 5.61 11.39
CA PRO A 236 12.65 5.48 12.07
C PRO A 236 12.46 5.06 13.54
N VAL A 237 13.28 4.11 14.00
CA VAL A 237 13.28 3.59 15.37
C VAL A 237 14.57 3.96 16.06
N ALA A 238 14.48 4.50 17.27
CA ALA A 238 15.66 4.75 18.09
C ALA A 238 16.15 3.44 18.72
N LEU A 239 17.48 3.28 18.87
CA LEU A 239 18.07 2.04 19.38
C LEU A 239 17.49 1.60 20.74
N HIS A 240 17.22 2.55 21.65
CA HIS A 240 16.66 2.27 22.97
C HIS A 240 15.18 1.86 22.96
N GLU A 241 14.46 2.10 21.86
CA GLU A 241 13.05 1.70 21.69
C GLU A 241 12.93 0.35 20.96
N ARG A 242 14.03 -0.23 20.46
CA ARG A 242 14.01 -1.45 19.64
C ARG A 242 13.29 -2.60 20.33
N ASP A 243 13.72 -2.97 21.53
CA ASP A 243 13.21 -4.16 22.22
C ASP A 243 11.77 -3.95 22.69
N ARG A 244 11.43 -2.72 23.11
CA ARG A 244 10.06 -2.33 23.46
C ARG A 244 9.11 -2.43 22.27
N LEU A 245 9.51 -1.94 21.10
CA LEU A 245 8.71 -2.03 19.89
C LEU A 245 8.56 -3.47 19.41
N ILE A 246 9.62 -4.29 19.47
CA ILE A 246 9.53 -5.72 19.14
C ILE A 246 8.52 -6.41 20.05
N ASN A 247 8.64 -6.21 21.37
CA ASN A 247 7.69 -6.78 22.34
C ASN A 247 6.25 -6.33 22.06
N LEU A 248 6.04 -5.06 21.72
CA LEU A 248 4.72 -4.57 21.32
C LEU A 248 4.20 -5.26 20.06
N LEU A 249 5.02 -5.40 19.01
CA LEU A 249 4.60 -6.06 17.78
C LEU A 249 4.32 -7.56 17.97
N ASP A 250 4.95 -8.21 18.94
CA ASP A 250 4.71 -9.60 19.31
C ASP A 250 3.37 -9.80 20.04
N THR A 251 2.75 -8.74 20.56
CA THR A 251 1.38 -8.80 21.11
C THR A 251 0.29 -8.57 20.06
N GLU A 252 0.65 -8.39 18.79
CA GLU A 252 -0.29 -8.09 17.69
C GLU A 252 -1.21 -6.90 18.02
N PRO A 253 -0.64 -5.68 18.19
CA PRO A 253 -1.40 -4.53 18.64
C PRO A 253 -2.38 -4.09 17.55
N ASP A 254 -3.52 -3.51 17.97
CA ASP A 254 -4.43 -2.85 17.04
C ASP A 254 -3.79 -1.58 16.43
N ALA A 255 -4.45 -1.07 15.38
CA ALA A 255 -3.95 0.08 14.62
C ALA A 255 -3.75 1.33 15.49
N VAL A 256 -4.66 1.57 16.44
CA VAL A 256 -4.64 2.73 17.33
C VAL A 256 -3.44 2.65 18.28
N THR A 257 -3.26 1.52 18.96
CA THR A 257 -2.16 1.26 19.89
C THR A 257 -0.81 1.34 19.21
N LEU A 258 -0.69 0.74 18.03
CA LEU A 258 0.55 0.76 17.24
C LEU A 258 0.93 2.19 16.84
N VAL A 259 -0.02 2.95 16.29
CA VAL A 259 0.26 4.31 15.80
C VAL A 259 0.48 5.28 16.97
N ALA A 260 -0.21 5.11 18.09
CA ALA A 260 0.06 5.83 19.33
C ALA A 260 1.53 5.66 19.75
N TYR A 261 1.99 4.41 19.84
CA TYR A 261 3.37 4.09 20.23
C TYR A 261 4.40 4.69 19.26
N LEU A 262 4.21 4.50 17.95
CA LEU A 262 5.14 5.02 16.94
C LEU A 262 5.14 6.56 16.88
N SER A 263 4.08 7.21 17.35
CA SER A 263 3.94 8.67 17.37
C SER A 263 4.55 9.32 18.61
N LEU A 264 4.87 8.56 19.66
CA LEU A 264 5.66 9.03 20.82
C LEU A 264 7.00 9.67 20.42
N ARG A 265 7.50 9.36 19.21
CA ARG A 265 8.71 9.98 18.69
C ARG A 265 8.60 11.49 18.45
N PHE A 266 7.38 12.00 18.34
CA PHE A 266 7.07 13.43 18.23
C PHE A 266 6.78 14.07 19.59
N ALA A 267 6.58 13.28 20.65
CA ALA A 267 6.26 13.79 21.96
C ALA A 267 7.40 14.66 22.53
N PRO A 268 7.09 15.63 23.40
CA PRO A 268 8.10 16.37 24.16
C PRO A 268 9.01 15.42 24.96
N ALA A 269 10.28 15.79 25.12
CA ALA A 269 11.28 14.95 25.81
C ALA A 269 10.84 14.50 27.22
N ALA A 270 10.06 15.32 27.93
CA ALA A 270 9.53 15.00 29.26
C ALA A 270 8.58 13.78 29.28
N VAL A 271 7.84 13.54 28.20
CA VAL A 271 6.90 12.41 28.07
C VAL A 271 7.64 11.13 27.68
N ARG A 272 8.71 11.23 26.89
CA ARG A 272 9.51 10.09 26.41
C ARG A 272 10.33 9.40 27.52
N VAL A 273 10.63 10.12 28.60
CA VAL A 273 11.38 9.60 29.77
C VAL A 273 10.47 8.89 30.78
N ALA A 274 9.15 9.09 30.72
CA ALA A 274 8.20 8.54 31.70
C ALA A 274 7.77 7.08 31.46
N ALA A 275 8.20 6.45 30.34
CA ALA A 275 8.05 5.00 30.16
C ALA A 275 9.04 4.28 31.09
N PRO A 276 8.56 3.58 32.14
CA PRO A 276 9.43 3.10 33.21
C PRO A 276 10.51 2.16 32.66
N PRO A 277 11.73 2.16 33.23
CA PRO A 277 12.64 1.05 33.03
C PRO A 277 12.00 -0.17 33.68
N ASP A 278 11.76 -1.23 32.90
CA ASP A 278 11.37 -2.54 33.43
C ASP A 278 12.35 -2.91 34.56
N SER A 279 11.82 -3.04 35.77
CA SER A 279 12.49 -3.74 36.85
C SER A 279 12.56 -5.21 36.44
N ALA A 280 13.77 -5.67 36.13
CA ALA A 280 14.06 -7.08 35.90
C ALA A 280 13.55 -7.94 37.08
N PRO A 281 12.96 -9.11 36.84
CA PRO A 281 12.62 -10.03 37.93
C PRO A 281 13.90 -10.65 38.49
N GLU A 282 13.99 -10.66 39.83
CA GLU A 282 14.97 -11.45 40.60
C GLU A 282 14.80 -12.96 40.39
#